data_AF-A0A849C5K9-F1
#
_entry.id   AF-A0A849C5K9-F1
#
_cell.length_a   1.000
_cell.length_b   1.000
_cell.length_c   1.000
_cell.angle_alpha   90.00
_cell.angle_beta   90.00
_cell.angle_gamma   90.00
#
_symmetry.space_group_name_H-M   'P 1'
#
loop_
_entity.id
_entity.type
_entity.pdbx_description
1 polymer ?
#
loop_
_entity_poly.entity_id
_entity_poly.type
_entity_poly.pdbx_seq_one_letter_code
_entity_poly.pdbx_strand_id
1 'polypeptide(L)'
;MPSTVSSLWYVDAPDPVAVLRGHPGPDPDAAFALAKQLNPDRDVVPAASGTMKVWAGPDPECVYIGCYPGVTVVCSTQAARPRPTTLPELLVRPLASEQTYLIAYDLAQGWGAFAHWERGEFRRSFSSTRVSILEDEGLPRVWERPYWAGDHPVRLRAGEMADPQLLPFDPPDFADAANAEWLGFRYRPAAVTALGTAAADIPPPEQLPLAPEEIAVCGFSLFPKGYAPKPPRFAEPEPEHNGKRGLLRWLRGRDRVS
;
A
#
# COMPACT_ATOMS: atom_id res chain seq x y z
N MET A 1 5.03 -0.15 13.64
CA MET A 1 5.55 0.57 12.48
C MET A 1 6.05 -0.45 11.47
N PRO A 2 5.77 -0.28 10.18
CA PRO A 2 6.29 -1.18 9.16
C PRO A 2 7.80 -1.00 9.02
N SER A 3 8.55 -2.10 9.00
CA SER A 3 10.02 -2.12 8.82
C SER A 3 10.45 -1.87 7.38
N THR A 4 9.51 -2.00 6.45
CA THR A 4 9.66 -1.71 5.02
C THR A 4 8.43 -0.96 4.55
N VAL A 5 8.63 0.00 3.64
CA VAL A 5 7.54 0.67 2.92
C VAL A 5 7.90 0.66 1.45
N SER A 6 6.90 0.45 0.60
CA SER A 6 7.04 0.43 -0.84
C SER A 6 5.69 0.80 -1.45
N SER A 7 5.40 2.10 -1.48
CA SER A 7 4.09 2.64 -1.83
C SER A 7 4.16 3.67 -2.96
N LEU A 8 3.14 3.63 -3.82
CA LEU A 8 2.84 4.62 -4.85
C LEU A 8 1.48 5.25 -4.52
N TRP A 9 1.42 6.57 -4.59
CA TRP A 9 0.22 7.35 -4.33
C TRP A 9 -0.14 8.15 -5.56
N TYR A 10 -1.38 8.00 -6.02
CA TYR A 10 -1.98 8.75 -7.10
C TYR A 10 -3.01 9.70 -6.49
N VAL A 11 -2.77 11.00 -6.59
CA VAL A 11 -3.52 12.02 -5.84
C VAL A 11 -4.03 13.09 -6.79
N ASP A 12 -5.35 13.22 -6.82
CA ASP A 12 -6.12 14.26 -7.52
C ASP A 12 -6.85 15.17 -6.52
N ALA A 13 -7.05 14.68 -5.28
CA ALA A 13 -7.69 15.44 -4.23
C ALA A 13 -6.77 16.55 -3.68
N PRO A 14 -7.29 17.77 -3.44
CA PRO A 14 -6.49 18.86 -2.86
C PRO A 14 -6.14 18.62 -1.38
N ASP A 15 -6.93 17.81 -0.68
CA ASP A 15 -6.70 17.40 0.70
C ASP A 15 -6.85 15.87 0.82
N PRO A 16 -5.75 15.11 0.62
CA PRO A 16 -5.79 13.66 0.71
C PRO A 16 -6.12 13.16 2.13
N VAL A 17 -5.76 13.91 3.17
CA VAL A 17 -6.04 13.52 4.56
C VAL A 17 -7.53 13.57 4.85
N ALA A 18 -8.21 14.64 4.44
CA ALA A 18 -9.66 14.75 4.60
C ALA A 18 -10.40 13.63 3.86
N VAL A 19 -9.94 13.27 2.65
CA VAL A 19 -10.50 12.12 1.91
C VAL A 19 -10.34 10.84 2.70
N LEU A 20 -9.13 10.50 3.14
CA LEU A 20 -8.85 9.25 3.84
C LEU A 20 -9.63 9.13 5.16
N ARG A 21 -9.84 10.24 5.88
CA ARG A 21 -10.69 10.25 7.09
C ARG A 21 -12.17 10.10 6.81
N GLY A 22 -12.65 10.74 5.74
CA GLY A 22 -14.06 10.73 5.37
C GLY A 22 -14.55 9.38 4.83
N HIS A 23 -13.62 8.49 4.46
CA HIS A 23 -13.92 7.23 3.79
C HIS A 23 -13.34 6.05 4.60
N PRO A 24 -14.17 5.33 5.39
CA PRO A 24 -13.69 4.31 6.32
C PRO A 24 -13.10 3.06 5.63
N GLY A 25 -13.19 2.95 4.31
CA GLY A 25 -12.56 1.89 3.54
C GLY A 25 -12.48 2.20 2.05
N PRO A 26 -11.57 1.53 1.32
CA PRO A 26 -11.41 1.69 -0.11
C PRO A 26 -12.53 1.00 -0.89
N ASP A 27 -12.70 1.39 -2.16
CA ASP A 27 -13.53 0.67 -3.13
C ASP A 27 -12.82 -0.64 -3.56
N PRO A 28 -13.38 -1.82 -3.21
CA PRO A 28 -12.75 -3.10 -3.53
C PRO A 28 -12.80 -3.47 -5.00
N ASP A 29 -13.83 -3.06 -5.73
CA ASP A 29 -13.98 -3.38 -7.16
C ASP A 29 -13.01 -2.54 -7.99
N ALA A 30 -12.89 -1.25 -7.66
CA ALA A 30 -11.89 -0.37 -8.27
C ALA A 30 -10.46 -0.85 -7.96
N ALA A 31 -10.20 -1.26 -6.71
CA ALA A 31 -8.90 -1.81 -6.32
C ALA A 31 -8.56 -3.08 -7.11
N PHE A 32 -9.52 -4.00 -7.29
CA PHE A 32 -9.30 -5.23 -8.04
C PHE A 32 -9.10 -4.97 -9.54
N ALA A 33 -9.85 -4.03 -10.12
CA ALA A 33 -9.67 -3.61 -11.51
C ALA A 33 -8.27 -3.04 -11.73
N LEU A 34 -7.81 -2.15 -10.84
CA LEU A 34 -6.47 -1.58 -10.91
C LEU A 34 -5.38 -2.66 -10.73
N ALA A 35 -5.56 -3.60 -9.79
CA ALA A 35 -4.63 -4.70 -9.59
C ALA A 35 -4.43 -5.52 -10.88
N LYS A 36 -5.51 -5.80 -11.61
CA LYS A 36 -5.46 -6.47 -12.93
C LYS A 36 -4.79 -5.60 -14.00
N GLN A 37 -5.10 -4.31 -14.05
CA GLN A 37 -4.51 -3.38 -15.01
C GLN A 37 -2.98 -3.29 -14.84
N LEU A 38 -2.50 -3.23 -13.60
CA LEU A 38 -1.07 -3.13 -13.29
C LEU A 38 -0.31 -4.44 -13.49
N ASN A 39 -1.02 -5.57 -13.58
CA ASN A 39 -0.42 -6.91 -13.68
C ASN A 39 -1.02 -7.73 -14.85
N PRO A 40 -0.92 -7.25 -16.11
CA PRO A 40 -1.59 -7.87 -17.26
C PRO A 40 -1.10 -9.30 -17.60
N ASP A 41 0.13 -9.61 -17.16
CA ASP A 41 0.79 -10.90 -17.41
C ASP A 41 0.66 -11.88 -16.25
N ARG A 42 -0.15 -11.56 -15.24
CA ARG A 42 -0.33 -12.35 -14.03
C ARG A 42 -1.80 -12.59 -13.74
N ASP A 43 -2.09 -13.70 -13.09
CA ASP A 43 -3.42 -13.92 -12.52
C ASP A 43 -3.49 -13.19 -11.17
N VAL A 44 -4.49 -12.32 -11.02
CA VAL A 44 -4.72 -11.56 -9.80
C VAL A 44 -5.87 -12.20 -9.03
N VAL A 45 -5.61 -12.61 -7.78
CA VAL A 45 -6.58 -13.27 -6.91
C VAL A 45 -6.76 -12.43 -5.63
N PRO A 46 -7.99 -12.12 -5.21
CA PRO A 46 -8.22 -11.45 -3.92
C PRO A 46 -7.58 -12.22 -2.75
N ALA A 47 -6.99 -11.47 -1.83
CA ALA A 47 -6.28 -11.98 -0.66
C ALA A 47 -6.70 -11.22 0.61
N ALA A 48 -6.02 -11.53 1.72
CA ALA A 48 -6.26 -10.84 2.99
C ALA A 48 -6.07 -9.33 2.84
N SER A 49 -7.05 -8.56 3.28
CA SER A 49 -7.01 -7.10 3.29
C SER A 49 -6.68 -6.60 4.70
N GLY A 50 -6.28 -5.34 4.82
CA GLY A 50 -5.92 -4.77 6.12
C GLY A 50 -5.54 -3.30 6.01
N THR A 51 -4.57 -2.86 6.80
CA THR A 51 -4.19 -1.45 6.88
C THR A 51 -2.74 -1.22 6.51
N MET A 52 -2.40 0.01 6.14
CA MET A 52 -1.05 0.42 5.78
C MET A 52 -0.03 0.17 6.90
N LYS A 53 -0.46 0.12 8.17
CA LYS A 53 0.41 -0.27 9.30
C LYS A 53 1.13 -1.60 9.11
N VAL A 54 0.49 -2.55 8.41
CA VAL A 54 1.03 -3.89 8.14
C VAL A 54 1.43 -4.03 6.68
N TRP A 55 0.63 -3.50 5.75
CA TRP A 55 0.73 -3.83 4.33
C TRP A 55 1.46 -2.80 3.47
N ALA A 56 2.07 -1.77 4.07
CA ALA A 56 2.86 -0.77 3.34
C ALA A 56 4.13 -1.34 2.68
N GLY A 57 4.68 -2.44 3.23
CA GLY A 57 5.85 -3.15 2.71
C GLY A 57 5.47 -4.59 2.36
N PRO A 58 4.87 -4.83 1.18
CA PRO A 58 4.32 -6.13 0.85
C PRO A 58 5.40 -7.17 0.58
N ASP A 59 5.06 -8.44 0.82
CA ASP A 59 5.84 -9.57 0.33
C ASP A 59 5.90 -9.58 -1.20
N PRO A 60 6.91 -10.25 -1.79
CA PRO A 60 6.91 -10.55 -3.21
C PRO A 60 5.60 -11.23 -3.62
N GLU A 61 5.17 -10.99 -4.86
CA GLU A 61 3.94 -11.59 -5.41
C GLU A 61 2.64 -11.14 -4.71
N CYS A 62 2.69 -10.09 -3.90
CA CYS A 62 1.51 -9.44 -3.35
C CYS A 62 1.44 -7.97 -3.78
N VAL A 63 0.22 -7.49 -3.99
CA VAL A 63 -0.07 -6.06 -4.17
C VAL A 63 -1.24 -5.68 -3.27
N TYR A 64 -1.13 -4.52 -2.62
CA TYR A 64 -2.21 -3.98 -1.80
C TYR A 64 -2.64 -2.63 -2.34
N ILE A 65 -3.94 -2.44 -2.56
CA ILE A 65 -4.47 -1.25 -3.21
C ILE A 65 -5.60 -0.66 -2.38
N GLY A 66 -5.51 0.64 -2.09
CA GLY A 66 -6.60 1.40 -1.51
C GLY A 66 -7.08 2.45 -2.50
N CYS A 67 -8.28 2.27 -3.06
CA CYS A 67 -8.92 3.24 -3.95
C CYS A 67 -9.93 4.08 -3.17
N TYR A 68 -9.67 5.37 -3.04
CA TYR A 68 -10.52 6.36 -2.40
C TYR A 68 -10.86 7.48 -3.41
N PRO A 69 -11.89 8.32 -3.16
CA PRO A 69 -12.21 9.42 -4.07
C PRO A 69 -11.05 10.41 -4.24
N GLY A 70 -10.40 10.38 -5.41
CA GLY A 70 -9.26 11.25 -5.74
C GLY A 70 -7.95 10.89 -5.03
N VAL A 71 -7.87 9.76 -4.33
CA VAL A 71 -6.64 9.26 -3.69
C VAL A 71 -6.56 7.76 -3.89
N THR A 72 -5.51 7.27 -4.54
CA THR A 72 -5.25 5.83 -4.66
C THR A 72 -3.86 5.50 -4.18
N VAL A 73 -3.73 4.48 -3.33
CA VAL A 73 -2.45 3.92 -2.91
C VAL A 73 -2.25 2.53 -3.51
N VAL A 74 -1.05 2.24 -3.99
CA VAL A 74 -0.60 0.91 -4.42
C VAL A 74 0.68 0.57 -3.67
N CYS A 75 0.63 -0.48 -2.86
CA CYS A 75 1.80 -1.07 -2.22
C CYS A 75 2.26 -2.26 -3.04
N SER A 76 3.50 -2.19 -3.56
CA SER A 76 4.10 -3.23 -4.40
C SER A 76 5.60 -3.19 -4.24
N THR A 77 6.27 -4.34 -4.25
CA THR A 77 7.74 -4.43 -4.26
C THR A 77 8.38 -3.74 -5.47
N GLN A 78 7.61 -3.48 -6.53
CA GLN A 78 8.09 -2.74 -7.71
C GLN A 78 8.40 -1.26 -7.43
N ALA A 79 7.81 -0.67 -6.38
CA ALA A 79 8.10 0.70 -5.96
C ALA A 79 9.43 0.82 -5.20
N ALA A 80 9.92 -0.27 -4.58
CA ALA A 80 11.19 -0.29 -3.86
C ALA A 80 12.37 -0.42 -4.84
N ARG A 81 12.71 0.66 -5.55
CA ARG A 81 13.84 0.70 -6.49
C ARG A 81 14.96 1.60 -5.97
N PRO A 82 16.24 1.20 -6.10
CA PRO A 82 17.37 2.08 -5.79
C PRO A 82 17.37 3.40 -6.55
N ARG A 83 16.77 3.42 -7.76
CA ARG A 83 16.61 4.60 -8.62
C ARG A 83 15.13 4.80 -8.97
N PRO A 84 14.36 5.55 -8.17
CA PRO A 84 12.94 5.79 -8.47
C PRO A 84 12.65 6.32 -9.88
N THR A 85 13.55 7.08 -10.52
CA THR A 85 13.36 7.55 -11.92
C THR A 85 13.22 6.42 -12.94
N THR A 86 13.71 5.23 -12.61
CA THR A 86 13.61 4.04 -13.47
C THR A 86 12.26 3.32 -13.34
N LEU A 87 11.35 3.81 -12.50
CA LEU A 87 10.03 3.21 -12.31
C LEU A 87 9.30 3.06 -13.66
N PRO A 88 8.71 1.88 -13.96
CA PRO A 88 7.96 1.68 -15.18
C PRO A 88 6.84 2.72 -15.36
N GLU A 89 6.68 3.23 -16.58
CA GLU A 89 5.67 4.26 -16.90
C GLU A 89 4.24 3.84 -16.50
N LEU A 90 3.91 2.56 -16.63
CA LEU A 90 2.64 1.97 -16.19
C LEU A 90 2.35 2.24 -14.70
N LEU A 91 3.38 2.32 -13.86
CA LEU A 91 3.26 2.63 -12.44
C LEU A 91 3.38 4.13 -12.14
N VAL A 92 4.00 4.92 -13.02
CA VAL A 92 4.08 6.38 -12.87
C VAL A 92 2.71 7.02 -13.06
N ARG A 93 1.92 6.56 -14.04
CA ARG A 93 0.64 7.21 -14.38
C ARG A 93 -0.47 6.25 -14.85
N PRO A 94 -0.89 5.25 -14.05
CA PRO A 94 -1.96 4.33 -14.44
C PRO A 94 -3.36 4.98 -14.49
N LEU A 95 -3.58 6.03 -13.70
CA LEU A 95 -4.89 6.68 -13.51
C LEU A 95 -4.96 8.09 -14.10
N ALA A 96 -3.95 8.51 -14.86
CA ALA A 96 -3.82 9.88 -15.36
C ALA A 96 -3.74 10.99 -14.28
N SER A 97 -3.55 10.65 -13.01
CA SER A 97 -3.60 11.57 -11.87
C SER A 97 -2.65 12.77 -11.95
N GLU A 98 -3.05 13.85 -11.27
CA GLU A 98 -2.34 15.12 -11.17
C GLU A 98 -1.01 14.95 -10.44
N GLN A 99 -0.98 14.19 -9.34
CA GLN A 99 0.23 13.90 -8.58
C GLN A 99 0.47 12.41 -8.47
N THR A 100 1.72 11.99 -8.68
CA THR A 100 2.20 10.65 -8.31
C THR A 100 3.35 10.78 -7.33
N TYR A 101 3.22 10.15 -6.17
CA TYR A 101 4.28 10.09 -5.17
C TYR A 101 4.73 8.65 -4.94
N LEU A 102 6.03 8.41 -4.96
CA LEU A 102 6.65 7.16 -4.52
C LEU A 102 7.28 7.41 -3.15
N ILE A 103 7.01 6.51 -2.21
CA ILE A 103 7.67 6.46 -0.91
C ILE A 103 8.13 5.02 -0.68
N ALA A 104 9.42 4.85 -0.43
CA ALA A 104 9.98 3.55 -0.11
C ALA A 104 11.11 3.64 0.91
N TYR A 105 11.20 2.66 1.81
CA TYR A 105 12.33 2.53 2.72
C TYR A 105 12.49 1.09 3.22
N ASP A 106 13.70 0.75 3.67
CA ASP A 106 14.03 -0.48 4.37
C ASP A 106 14.93 -0.15 5.58
N LEU A 107 14.41 -0.38 6.78
CA LEU A 107 15.11 -0.05 8.02
C LEU A 107 16.30 -0.95 8.30
N ALA A 108 16.28 -2.20 7.86
CA ALA A 108 17.39 -3.12 8.03
C ALA A 108 18.58 -2.69 7.15
N GLN A 109 18.29 -2.12 5.98
CA GLN A 109 19.31 -1.61 5.05
C GLN A 109 19.71 -0.15 5.32
N GLY A 110 18.97 0.58 6.15
CA GLY A 110 19.16 2.01 6.33
C GLY A 110 18.97 2.79 5.03
N TRP A 111 18.08 2.29 4.17
CA TRP A 111 17.79 2.83 2.85
C TRP A 111 16.43 3.53 2.84
N GLY A 112 16.36 4.67 2.15
CA GLY A 112 15.13 5.42 1.95
C GLY A 112 15.13 6.12 0.60
N ALA A 113 13.96 6.19 0.00
CA ALA A 113 13.74 6.81 -1.30
C ALA A 113 12.36 7.44 -1.40
N PHE A 114 12.29 8.52 -2.17
CA PHE A 114 11.03 9.14 -2.57
C PHE A 114 11.14 9.68 -3.99
N ALA A 115 10.01 9.79 -4.67
CA ALA A 115 9.94 10.50 -5.94
C ALA A 115 8.57 11.13 -6.16
N HIS A 116 8.55 12.16 -6.99
CA HIS A 116 7.38 12.96 -7.32
C HIS A 116 7.30 13.18 -8.83
N TRP A 117 6.15 12.84 -9.39
CA TRP A 117 5.74 13.22 -10.73
C TRP A 117 4.47 14.06 -10.67
N GLU A 118 4.34 15.01 -11.58
CA GLU A 118 3.14 15.81 -11.76
C GLU A 118 2.61 15.57 -13.17
N ARG A 119 1.38 15.06 -13.29
CA ARG A 119 0.76 14.67 -14.56
C ARG A 119 1.65 13.72 -15.37
N GLY A 120 2.39 12.85 -14.68
CA GLY A 120 3.36 11.90 -15.23
C GLY A 120 4.74 12.49 -15.58
N GLU A 121 4.92 13.81 -15.50
CA GLU A 121 6.22 14.44 -15.71
C GLU A 121 7.06 14.39 -14.44
N PHE A 122 8.31 14.00 -14.57
CA PHE A 122 9.26 13.94 -13.46
C PHE A 122 9.50 15.32 -12.83
N ARG A 123 9.51 15.39 -11.49
CA ARG A 123 9.76 16.63 -10.74
C ARG A 123 10.93 16.51 -9.77
N ARG A 124 10.99 15.44 -8.98
CA ARG A 124 11.98 15.24 -7.91
C ARG A 124 12.14 13.75 -7.62
N SER A 125 13.36 13.28 -7.42
CA SER A 125 13.64 11.95 -6.86
C SER A 125 14.88 11.97 -5.99
N PHE A 126 14.81 11.30 -4.85
CA PHE A 126 15.94 11.05 -3.98
C PHE A 126 15.94 9.60 -3.52
N SER A 127 17.12 8.98 -3.44
CA SER A 127 17.32 7.64 -2.91
C SER A 127 18.72 7.54 -2.34
N SER A 128 18.85 7.03 -1.12
CA SER A 128 20.16 6.86 -0.49
C SER A 128 20.18 5.79 0.59
N THR A 129 21.36 5.27 0.85
CA THR A 129 21.71 4.71 2.15
C THR A 129 22.39 5.79 2.99
N ARG A 130 22.66 5.51 4.27
CA ARG A 130 23.29 6.49 5.18
C ARG A 130 24.63 7.05 4.68
N VAL A 131 25.34 6.35 3.81
CA VAL A 131 26.69 6.72 3.34
C VAL A 131 26.78 6.92 1.83
N SER A 132 25.69 6.70 1.09
CA SER A 132 25.71 6.72 -0.37
C SER A 132 24.40 7.22 -0.94
N ILE A 133 24.48 8.29 -1.72
CA ILE A 133 23.38 8.79 -2.54
C ILE A 133 23.34 7.95 -3.82
N LEU A 134 22.22 7.26 -4.03
CA LEU A 134 21.98 6.38 -5.18
C LEU A 134 21.26 7.11 -6.32
N GLU A 135 20.44 8.10 -5.96
CA GLU A 135 19.75 9.03 -6.87
C GLU A 135 19.47 10.35 -6.14
N ASP A 136 19.73 11.47 -6.81
CA ASP A 136 19.38 12.82 -6.34
C ASP A 136 19.12 13.69 -7.57
N GLU A 137 17.90 13.62 -8.08
CA GLU A 137 17.50 14.21 -9.36
C GLU A 137 16.36 15.22 -9.15
N GLY A 138 16.33 16.26 -9.98
CA GLY A 138 15.38 17.37 -9.85
C GLY A 138 15.75 18.36 -8.73
N LEU A 139 14.97 19.43 -8.59
CA LEU A 139 15.25 20.49 -7.62
C LEU A 139 14.71 20.14 -6.23
N PRO A 140 15.56 20.17 -5.18
CA PRO A 140 15.12 20.01 -3.80
C PRO A 140 13.99 20.97 -3.42
N ARG A 141 13.07 20.49 -2.59
CA ARG A 141 11.95 21.27 -2.06
C ARG A 141 12.33 21.95 -0.74
N VAL A 142 11.59 23.00 -0.37
CA VAL A 142 11.87 23.80 0.84
C VAL A 142 11.84 22.97 2.13
N TRP A 143 10.92 22.01 2.22
CA TRP A 143 10.80 21.10 3.37
C TRP A 143 12.03 20.21 3.56
N GLU A 144 12.85 20.01 2.52
CA GLU A 144 14.09 19.22 2.63
C GLU A 144 15.19 19.97 3.38
N ARG A 145 15.11 21.31 3.47
CA ARG A 145 16.18 22.17 4.01
C ARG A 145 16.66 21.76 5.43
N PRO A 146 15.80 21.47 6.42
CA PRO A 146 16.24 21.09 7.76
C PRO A 146 17.06 19.78 7.76
N TYR A 147 16.75 18.86 6.84
CA TYR A 147 17.51 17.62 6.68
C TYR A 147 18.92 17.93 6.19
N TRP A 148 19.04 18.68 5.09
CA TRP A 148 20.33 19.10 4.54
C TRP A 148 21.16 19.96 5.50
N ALA A 149 20.50 20.74 6.37
CA ALA A 149 21.15 21.55 7.40
C ALA A 149 21.66 20.74 8.61
N GLY A 150 21.27 19.46 8.74
CA GLY A 150 21.63 18.63 9.89
C GLY A 150 20.74 18.78 11.12
N ASP A 151 19.55 19.37 10.97
CA ASP A 151 18.57 19.50 12.06
C ASP A 151 17.90 18.15 12.41
N HIS A 152 18.11 17.12 11.57
CA HIS A 152 17.60 15.75 11.74
C HIS A 152 18.74 14.71 11.78
N PRO A 153 19.68 14.80 12.73
CA PRO A 153 20.89 13.99 12.71
C PRO A 153 20.61 12.49 12.82
N VAL A 154 21.46 11.69 12.17
CA VAL A 154 21.45 10.22 12.29
C VAL A 154 21.60 9.83 13.76
N ARG A 155 20.72 8.93 14.23
CA ARG A 155 20.81 8.37 15.58
C ARG A 155 21.83 7.23 15.61
N LEU A 156 23.03 7.54 16.09
CA LEU A 156 24.10 6.55 16.29
C LEU A 156 23.84 5.71 17.53
N ARG A 157 24.24 4.43 17.49
CA ARG A 157 24.19 3.55 18.67
C ARG A 157 25.28 3.94 19.66
N ALA A 158 25.08 3.61 20.93
CA ALA A 158 26.11 3.84 21.95
C ALA A 158 27.42 3.11 21.58
N GLY A 159 28.51 3.86 21.50
CA GLY A 159 29.83 3.35 21.10
C GLY A 159 30.10 3.34 19.59
N GLU A 160 29.13 3.75 18.76
CA GLU A 160 29.34 3.95 17.32
C GLU A 160 29.99 5.31 17.07
N MET A 161 31.09 5.33 16.31
CA MET A 161 31.71 6.58 15.88
C MET A 161 31.00 7.12 14.64
N ALA A 162 30.77 8.42 14.59
CA ALA A 162 30.24 9.08 13.41
C ALA A 162 31.24 8.94 12.25
N ASP A 163 30.88 8.15 11.24
CA ASP A 163 31.62 8.11 9.99
C ASP A 163 31.45 9.46 9.27
N PRO A 164 32.54 10.16 8.88
CA PRO A 164 32.46 11.43 8.15
C PRO A 164 31.68 11.37 6.84
N GLN A 165 31.47 10.17 6.27
CA GLN A 165 30.68 9.95 5.07
C GLN A 165 29.17 9.84 5.33
N LEU A 166 28.74 9.85 6.60
CA LEU A 166 27.32 9.82 6.92
C LEU A 166 26.61 11.06 6.37
N LEU A 167 25.45 10.82 5.77
CA LEU A 167 24.49 11.87 5.50
C LEU A 167 24.07 12.55 6.81
N PRO A 168 23.69 13.84 6.75
CA PRO A 168 23.27 14.58 7.93
C PRO A 168 21.92 14.10 8.51
N PHE A 169 21.31 13.08 7.92
CA PHE A 169 20.02 12.50 8.31
C PHE A 169 19.92 11.01 7.98
N ASP A 170 18.95 10.35 8.61
CA ASP A 170 18.60 8.94 8.34
C ASP A 170 17.69 8.86 7.08
N PRO A 171 18.10 8.15 6.00
CA PRO A 171 17.31 8.13 4.77
C PRO A 171 15.87 7.62 4.90
N PRO A 172 15.56 6.56 5.67
CA PRO A 172 14.19 6.22 6.04
C PRO A 172 13.37 7.36 6.66
N ASP A 173 13.95 8.15 7.56
CA ASP A 173 13.25 9.30 8.18
C ASP A 173 13.01 10.42 7.16
N PHE A 174 13.90 10.58 6.19
CA PHE A 174 13.76 11.57 5.12
C PHE A 174 12.68 11.16 4.10
N ALA A 175 12.60 9.87 3.75
CA ALA A 175 11.51 9.33 2.93
C ALA A 175 10.15 9.46 3.61
N ASP A 176 10.07 9.18 4.92
CA ASP A 176 8.85 9.36 5.70
C ASP A 176 8.46 10.85 5.85
N ALA A 177 9.43 11.78 5.82
CA ALA A 177 9.17 13.22 5.78
C ALA A 177 8.55 13.68 4.47
N ALA A 178 8.99 13.13 3.33
CA ALA A 178 8.34 13.36 2.05
C ALA A 178 6.87 12.91 2.08
N ASN A 179 6.60 11.74 2.68
CA ASN A 179 5.23 11.25 2.88
C ASN A 179 4.39 12.22 3.73
N ALA A 180 4.97 12.74 4.82
CA ALA A 180 4.30 13.71 5.68
C ALA A 180 3.97 15.01 4.96
N GLU A 181 4.90 15.52 4.15
CA GLU A 181 4.70 16.75 3.38
C GLU A 181 3.59 16.57 2.33
N TRP A 182 3.62 15.47 1.57
CA TRP A 182 2.74 15.31 0.41
C TRP A 182 1.38 14.72 0.75
N LEU A 183 1.32 13.87 1.78
CA LEU A 183 0.14 13.07 2.10
C LEU A 183 -0.36 13.34 3.52
N GLY A 184 0.32 14.18 4.30
CA GLY A 184 -0.14 14.65 5.61
C GLY A 184 -0.09 13.60 6.72
N PHE A 185 0.65 12.50 6.54
CA PHE A 185 0.79 11.45 7.54
C PHE A 185 2.19 10.82 7.55
N ARG A 186 2.50 10.02 8.57
CA ARG A 186 3.77 9.30 8.69
C ARG A 186 3.57 7.83 8.96
N TYR A 187 4.42 6.98 8.38
CA TYR A 187 4.55 5.58 8.76
C TYR A 187 5.34 5.42 10.06
N ARG A 188 6.28 6.34 10.28
CA ARG A 188 7.18 6.35 11.43
C ARG A 188 6.77 7.46 12.41
N PRO A 189 6.76 7.20 13.72
CA PRO A 189 6.53 8.25 14.69
C PRO A 189 7.63 9.31 14.56
N ALA A 190 7.24 10.59 14.59
CA ALA A 190 8.21 11.69 14.54
C ALA A 190 9.18 11.58 15.72
N ALA A 191 10.45 11.89 15.48
CA ALA A 191 11.52 11.89 16.49
C ALA A 191 11.17 12.67 17.79
N VAL A 192 10.26 13.64 17.70
CA VAL A 192 9.92 14.62 18.74
C VAL A 192 8.80 14.14 19.69
N THR A 193 8.00 13.13 19.33
CA THR A 193 6.91 12.65 20.20
C THR A 193 7.36 11.77 21.38
N ALA A 194 8.68 11.63 21.60
CA ALA A 194 9.24 10.92 22.76
C ALA A 194 9.42 11.80 24.02
N LEU A 195 9.15 13.10 23.92
CA LEU A 195 9.04 14.00 25.07
C LEU A 195 7.55 14.33 25.25
N GLY A 196 6.96 13.75 26.30
CA GLY A 196 5.52 13.65 26.51
C GLY A 196 4.75 14.97 26.34
N THR A 197 3.78 14.95 25.43
CA THR A 197 2.67 15.90 25.43
C THR A 197 1.77 15.58 26.63
N ALA A 198 1.49 16.57 27.46
CA ALA A 198 0.52 16.43 28.53
C ALA A 198 -0.87 16.15 27.94
N ALA A 199 -1.67 15.31 28.59
CA ALA A 199 -3.00 14.90 28.09
C ALA A 199 -4.00 16.07 27.88
N ALA A 200 -3.69 17.27 28.39
CA ALA A 200 -4.49 18.48 28.22
C ALA A 200 -4.27 19.19 26.86
N ASP A 201 -3.23 18.82 26.11
CA ASP A 201 -2.87 19.44 24.82
C ASP A 201 -3.09 18.49 23.62
N ILE A 202 -3.92 17.45 23.79
CA ILE A 202 -4.27 16.56 22.67
C ILE A 202 -5.23 17.34 21.76
N PRO A 203 -4.82 17.67 20.52
CA PRO A 203 -5.69 18.40 19.61
C PRO A 203 -6.93 17.54 19.26
N PRO A 204 -8.02 18.16 18.78
CA PRO A 204 -9.20 17.44 18.30
C PRO A 204 -8.83 16.32 17.32
N PRO A 205 -9.60 15.22 17.25
CA PRO A 205 -9.28 14.08 16.37
C PRO A 205 -9.02 14.46 14.91
N GLU A 206 -9.76 15.45 14.39
CA GLU A 206 -9.59 16.00 13.05
C GLU A 206 -8.27 16.76 12.83
N GLN A 207 -7.55 17.10 13.90
CA GLN A 207 -6.26 17.79 13.90
C GLN A 207 -5.11 16.86 14.30
N LEU A 208 -5.39 15.63 14.75
CA LEU A 208 -4.35 14.63 14.94
C LEU A 208 -3.73 14.26 13.58
N PRO A 209 -2.48 13.77 13.52
CA PRO A 209 -1.95 13.18 12.29
C PRO A 209 -2.75 11.93 11.94
N LEU A 210 -3.06 11.71 10.66
CA LEU A 210 -3.65 10.45 10.21
C LEU A 210 -2.67 9.31 10.51
N ALA A 211 -3.15 8.21 11.07
CA ALA A 211 -2.31 7.05 11.38
C ALA A 211 -2.38 6.00 10.25
N PRO A 212 -1.29 5.25 9.98
CA PRO A 212 -1.30 4.17 8.99
C PRO A 212 -2.31 3.05 9.30
N GLU A 213 -2.71 2.86 10.56
CA GLU A 213 -3.81 1.94 10.91
C GLU A 213 -5.19 2.40 10.42
N GLU A 214 -5.38 3.68 10.12
CA GLU A 214 -6.67 4.21 9.65
C GLU A 214 -6.83 4.07 8.12
N ILE A 215 -5.74 3.79 7.41
CA ILE A 215 -5.73 3.67 5.94
C ILE A 215 -5.85 2.20 5.56
N ALA A 216 -7.04 1.79 5.14
CA ALA A 216 -7.31 0.43 4.68
C ALA A 216 -6.87 0.19 3.22
N VAL A 217 -6.51 -1.05 2.91
CA VAL A 217 -6.09 -1.51 1.58
C VAL A 217 -6.62 -2.92 1.31
N CYS A 218 -7.04 -3.15 0.07
CA CYS A 218 -7.44 -4.44 -0.45
C CYS A 218 -6.21 -5.24 -0.88
N GLY A 219 -6.07 -6.48 -0.40
CA GLY A 219 -4.93 -7.34 -0.74
C GLY A 219 -5.21 -8.22 -1.95
N PHE A 220 -4.18 -8.43 -2.78
CA PHE A 220 -4.24 -9.32 -3.94
C PHE A 220 -2.94 -10.13 -4.05
N SER A 221 -3.10 -11.44 -4.24
CA SER A 221 -2.00 -12.34 -4.57
C SER A 221 -1.84 -12.41 -6.09
N LEU A 222 -0.59 -12.39 -6.53
CA LEU A 222 -0.19 -12.46 -7.93
C LEU A 222 0.36 -13.84 -8.23
N PHE A 223 -0.15 -14.47 -9.28
CA PHE A 223 0.33 -15.77 -9.75
C PHE A 223 0.82 -15.67 -11.19
N PRO A 224 1.75 -16.54 -11.62
CA PRO A 224 2.00 -16.75 -13.03
C PRO A 224 0.69 -17.06 -13.76
N LYS A 225 0.54 -16.54 -14.98
CA LYS A 225 -0.69 -16.68 -15.77
C LYS A 225 -1.07 -18.15 -15.97
N GLY A 226 -2.29 -18.51 -15.60
CA GLY A 226 -2.80 -19.89 -15.64
C GLY A 226 -2.47 -20.76 -14.43
N TYR A 227 -1.74 -20.23 -13.44
CA TYR A 227 -1.33 -20.97 -12.23
C TYR A 227 -2.08 -20.54 -10.97
N ALA A 228 -3.03 -19.61 -11.06
CA ALA A 228 -3.87 -19.26 -9.92
C ALA A 228 -4.62 -20.49 -9.36
N PRO A 229 -4.76 -20.61 -8.04
CA PRO A 229 -5.58 -21.63 -7.43
C PRO A 229 -7.00 -21.56 -7.98
N LYS A 230 -7.54 -22.70 -8.45
CA LYS A 230 -8.95 -22.75 -8.83
C LYS A 230 -9.78 -22.51 -7.57
N PRO A 231 -10.79 -21.62 -7.60
CA PRO A 231 -11.69 -21.47 -6.47
C PRO A 231 -12.28 -22.85 -6.13
N PRO A 232 -12.43 -23.17 -4.84
CA PRO A 232 -13.07 -24.43 -4.45
C PRO A 232 -14.43 -24.49 -5.15
N ARG A 233 -14.66 -25.56 -5.91
CA ARG A 233 -16.01 -25.84 -6.41
C ARG A 233 -16.86 -26.10 -5.17
N PHE A 234 -17.72 -25.15 -4.81
CA PHE A 234 -18.84 -25.47 -3.95
C PHE A 234 -19.63 -26.55 -4.70
N ALA A 235 -19.68 -27.75 -4.13
CA ALA A 235 -20.55 -28.78 -4.66
C ALA A 235 -21.96 -28.19 -4.66
N GLU A 236 -22.55 -28.04 -5.84
CA GLU A 236 -23.98 -27.79 -5.95
C GLU A 236 -24.67 -28.87 -5.10
N PRO A 237 -25.64 -28.53 -4.24
CA PRO A 237 -26.38 -29.55 -3.51
C PRO A 237 -26.95 -30.51 -4.55
N GLU A 238 -26.56 -31.78 -4.48
CA GLU A 238 -27.07 -32.77 -5.41
C GLU A 238 -28.60 -32.70 -5.40
N PRO A 239 -29.27 -32.61 -6.56
CA PRO A 239 -30.72 -32.67 -6.59
C PRO A 239 -31.12 -34.01 -5.98
N GLU A 240 -31.82 -33.96 -4.84
CA GLU A 240 -32.36 -35.15 -4.17
C GLU A 240 -33.06 -36.02 -5.22
N HIS A 241 -32.43 -37.16 -5.54
CA HIS A 241 -33.03 -38.20 -6.36
C HIS A 241 -34.11 -38.89 -5.51
N ASN A 242 -35.26 -38.23 -5.36
CA ASN A 242 -36.44 -38.83 -4.76
C ASN A 242 -36.99 -39.88 -5.73
N GLY A 243 -36.45 -41.09 -5.59
CA GLY A 243 -36.80 -42.25 -6.40
C GLY A 243 -38.27 -42.61 -6.24
N LYS A 244 -39.11 -42.12 -7.16
CA LYS A 244 -40.46 -42.67 -7.38
C LYS A 244 -40.33 -44.06 -8.02
N ARG A 245 -40.05 -45.07 -7.19
CA ARG A 245 -40.32 -46.47 -7.51
C ARG A 245 -41.70 -46.86 -6.98
N GLY A 246 -42.63 -47.15 -7.90
CA GLY A 246 -43.71 -48.09 -7.63
C GLY A 246 -45.14 -47.55 -7.66
N LEU A 247 -45.63 -47.06 -8.81
CA LEU A 247 -47.06 -46.80 -9.05
C LEU A 247 -47.76 -47.89 -9.89
N LEU A 248 -47.17 -49.08 -10.04
CA LEU A 248 -47.76 -50.16 -10.85
C LEU A 248 -47.63 -51.52 -10.16
N ARG A 249 -48.35 -51.73 -9.04
CA ARG A 249 -48.60 -53.08 -8.53
C ARG A 249 -49.82 -53.18 -7.60
N TRP A 250 -50.96 -52.66 -8.04
CA TRP A 250 -52.24 -53.07 -7.44
C TRP A 250 -53.32 -52.91 -8.50
N LEU A 251 -53.67 -54.03 -9.15
CA LEU A 251 -54.95 -54.33 -9.82
C LEU A 251 -54.76 -55.60 -10.66
N ARG A 252 -54.76 -56.76 -9.98
CA ARG A 252 -55.19 -58.04 -10.55
C ARG A 252 -55.65 -58.96 -9.43
N GLY A 253 -56.95 -59.26 -9.43
CA GLY A 253 -57.50 -60.43 -8.76
C GLY A 253 -58.58 -60.14 -7.71
N ARG A 254 -59.84 -60.01 -8.17
CA ARG A 254 -60.93 -60.90 -7.72
C ARG A 254 -62.18 -60.72 -8.57
N ASP A 255 -62.53 -61.77 -9.29
CA ASP A 255 -63.84 -62.02 -9.86
C ASP A 255 -64.83 -62.49 -8.77
N ARG A 256 -66.08 -62.08 -8.99
CA ARG A 256 -67.43 -62.53 -8.54
C ARG A 256 -67.56 -63.74 -7.59
N VAL A 257 -68.55 -63.68 -6.67
CA VAL A 257 -69.90 -64.29 -6.77
C VAL A 257 -70.62 -64.19 -5.40
N SER A 258 -71.92 -63.85 -5.47
CA SER A 258 -73.02 -63.94 -4.49
C SER A 258 -73.06 -62.96 -3.32
#